data_AF-A0A9P1BFT1-F1
#
_entry.id   AF-A0A9P1BFT1-F1
#
_cell.length_a   1.000
_cell.length_b   1.000
_cell.length_c   1.000
_cell.angle_alpha   90.00
_cell.angle_beta   90.00
_cell.angle_gamma   90.00
#
_symmetry.space_group_name_H-M   'P 1'
#
loop_
_entity.id
_entity.type
_entity.pdbx_description
1 polymer ?
#
loop_
_entity_poly.entity_id
_entity_poly.type
_entity_poly.pdbx_seq_one_letter_code
_entity_poly.pdbx_strand_id
1 'polypeptide(L)'
;MMFLNFILGLAVASASNVGEMAEMGANPIRKVVTMMRKMSEKIEEEGEAEKDLYEKFLCHCKSELADFNKGKASFEAAVPKLESDISSTEAQISQLQQEIEVKKADEVATKDSMQRATVEREKEHEVYVDDVSELKADIGVISEAIPALEQAGAFVQTGSQSGLGLSQKQVERLQQVMSKSKSATESQRQSMASFLAGKSEGIGEVKGMLEVQKDDLQKEVVVDDQEEKKELNIFEELMNAKTEEKETIEETLAEKIDRLGALKVSLVEKKGELKDAQNALSKDFDVLQKLSETCEAKTKEWNVREKSRGEELIAIGETVKILNSDENLGLFKKALPSPSLLQLGGASRRKALRVLKSYAASMGSKVVGNRTGVDLVMLALSNKGIDFSSVMSMIDNMTVLMEQEQKNDDEKKDYCNKQSFETKRKTKALRHKIQSLEQAVILQEEAIVATQSEIEELQKGVAELDKSVAESTEMRKKEHEEFQKVSQEQSATK
;
A
#
# COMPACT_ATOMS: atom_id res chain seq x y z
N MET A 1 37.65 36.41 -8.26
CA MET A 1 38.64 37.33 -8.85
C MET A 1 37.92 38.65 -9.12
N MET A 2 38.46 39.85 -8.90
CA MET A 2 39.79 40.23 -8.39
C MET A 2 39.66 41.08 -7.10
N PHE A 3 40.77 41.20 -6.36
CA PHE A 3 40.95 42.14 -5.26
C PHE A 3 42.04 43.16 -5.64
N LEU A 4 42.07 44.29 -4.92
CA LEU A 4 43.23 45.15 -4.65
C LEU A 4 43.75 46.15 -5.71
N ASN A 5 44.33 47.22 -5.14
CA ASN A 5 45.36 48.14 -5.66
C ASN A 5 44.98 49.26 -6.65
N PHE A 6 44.84 50.48 -6.11
CA PHE A 6 45.96 51.44 -6.27
C PHE A 6 46.08 52.37 -5.04
N ILE A 7 47.31 52.61 -4.57
CA ILE A 7 47.63 53.60 -3.53
C ILE A 7 48.91 54.34 -3.96
N LEU A 8 48.77 55.61 -4.31
CA LEU A 8 49.75 56.72 -4.18
C LEU A 8 49.06 57.98 -4.76
N GLY A 9 49.25 59.20 -4.26
CA GLY A 9 50.19 59.64 -3.23
C GLY A 9 51.18 60.65 -3.78
N LEU A 10 50.75 61.89 -4.02
CA LEU A 10 51.62 63.01 -4.34
C LEU A 10 51.12 64.29 -3.66
N ALA A 11 52.04 65.10 -3.14
CA ALA A 11 51.77 66.39 -2.51
C ALA A 11 52.95 67.35 -2.75
N VAL A 12 52.76 68.61 -2.35
CA VAL A 12 53.75 69.71 -2.27
C VAL A 12 53.99 70.53 -3.56
N ALA A 13 53.75 71.84 -3.40
CA ALA A 13 54.28 73.00 -4.15
C ALA A 13 53.87 73.23 -5.63
N SER A 14 53.70 74.48 -6.08
CA SER A 14 53.49 75.75 -5.36
C SER A 14 53.10 76.91 -6.29
N ALA A 15 52.45 77.92 -5.69
CA ALA A 15 52.46 79.34 -6.06
C ALA A 15 51.63 79.84 -7.27
N SER A 16 50.90 80.93 -6.98
CA SER A 16 50.49 82.03 -7.86
C SER A 16 49.82 81.71 -9.20
N ASN A 17 48.52 82.01 -9.27
CA ASN A 17 48.14 83.16 -10.10
C ASN A 17 47.22 84.10 -9.30
N VAL A 18 47.38 85.41 -9.49
CA VAL A 18 46.61 86.44 -8.78
C VAL A 18 45.43 86.88 -9.66
N GLY A 19 44.22 86.92 -9.11
CA GLY A 19 43.02 87.18 -9.92
C GLY A 19 41.78 87.67 -9.16
N GLU A 20 41.88 88.04 -7.88
CA GLU A 20 40.75 88.65 -7.18
C GLU A 20 40.65 90.14 -7.56
N MET A 21 39.87 90.45 -8.59
CA MET A 21 39.65 91.82 -9.03
C MET A 21 38.17 92.11 -9.39
N ALA A 22 37.49 92.73 -8.43
CA ALA A 22 36.35 93.63 -8.58
C ALA A 22 35.19 93.25 -9.55
N GLU A 23 34.11 92.70 -8.98
CA GLU A 23 32.75 92.85 -9.52
C GLU A 23 31.82 93.62 -8.55
N MET A 24 32.35 94.69 -7.94
CA MET A 24 31.56 95.80 -7.38
C MET A 24 30.93 96.62 -8.53
N GLY A 25 30.04 95.97 -9.28
CA GLY A 25 29.40 96.49 -10.49
C GLY A 25 28.23 95.64 -10.98
N ALA A 26 28.16 94.36 -10.60
CA ALA A 26 27.00 93.51 -10.85
C ALA A 26 25.76 94.00 -10.08
N ASN A 27 24.92 94.79 -10.77
CA ASN A 27 23.53 95.05 -10.43
C ASN A 27 22.87 93.75 -9.90
N PRO A 28 22.21 93.75 -8.71
CA PRO A 28 21.65 92.54 -8.10
C PRO A 28 20.83 91.67 -9.06
N ILE A 29 20.12 92.27 -10.01
CA ILE A 29 19.33 91.55 -11.02
C ILE A 29 20.19 90.70 -11.95
N ARG A 30 21.41 91.13 -12.32
CA ARG A 30 22.32 90.28 -13.10
C ARG A 30 22.73 89.03 -12.30
N LYS A 31 22.93 89.15 -10.99
CA LYS A 31 23.21 87.98 -10.14
C LYS A 31 22.00 87.03 -10.07
N VAL A 32 20.77 87.57 -9.98
CA VAL A 32 19.53 86.76 -10.04
C VAL A 32 19.38 86.08 -11.40
N VAL A 33 19.61 86.77 -12.52
CA VAL A 33 19.55 86.19 -13.88
C VAL A 33 20.60 85.09 -14.08
N THR A 34 21.84 85.28 -13.60
CA THR A 34 22.89 84.25 -13.63
C THR A 34 22.54 83.05 -12.74
N MET A 35 21.92 83.29 -11.58
CA MET A 35 21.44 82.22 -10.70
C MET A 35 20.29 81.43 -11.37
N MET A 36 19.32 82.10 -11.97
CA MET A 36 18.22 81.47 -12.71
C MET A 36 18.69 80.65 -13.91
N ARG A 37 19.72 81.10 -14.65
CA ARG A 37 20.33 80.28 -15.72
C ARG A 37 20.99 79.02 -15.17
N LYS A 38 21.77 79.12 -14.08
CA LYS A 38 22.36 77.95 -13.42
C LYS A 38 21.31 77.01 -12.81
N MET A 39 20.14 77.53 -12.42
CA MET A 39 19.01 76.68 -12.04
C MET A 39 18.41 75.95 -13.25
N SER A 40 18.24 76.61 -14.40
CA SER A 40 17.81 75.95 -15.65
C SER A 40 18.77 74.82 -16.06
N GLU A 41 20.07 75.12 -16.11
CA GLU A 41 21.14 74.16 -16.43
C GLU A 41 21.09 72.95 -15.48
N LYS A 42 20.94 73.18 -14.17
CA LYS A 42 20.84 72.10 -13.17
C LYS A 42 19.53 71.31 -13.23
N ILE A 43 18.42 71.93 -13.60
CA ILE A 43 17.11 71.27 -13.78
C ILE A 43 17.14 70.37 -15.03
N GLU A 44 17.89 70.75 -16.06
CA GLU A 44 18.16 69.94 -17.26
C GLU A 44 19.09 68.75 -16.93
N GLU A 45 20.19 68.97 -16.19
CA GLU A 45 21.07 67.89 -15.69
C GLU A 45 20.32 66.87 -14.81
N GLU A 46 19.52 67.35 -13.85
CA GLU A 46 18.66 66.49 -13.01
C GLU A 46 17.55 65.79 -13.82
N GLY A 47 17.12 66.39 -14.93
CA GLY A 47 16.11 65.84 -15.82
C GLY A 47 16.61 64.65 -16.64
N GLU A 48 17.78 64.78 -17.27
CA GLU A 48 18.41 63.66 -17.97
C GLU A 48 18.82 62.56 -16.98
N ALA A 49 19.34 62.89 -15.78
CA ALA A 49 19.66 61.89 -14.76
C ALA A 49 18.42 61.11 -14.27
N GLU A 50 17.27 61.75 -14.08
CA GLU A 50 16.02 61.08 -13.69
C GLU A 50 15.44 60.23 -14.84
N LYS A 51 15.52 60.72 -16.08
CA LYS A 51 15.15 59.97 -17.30
C LYS A 51 15.99 58.70 -17.45
N ASP A 52 17.30 58.81 -17.26
CA ASP A 52 18.25 57.70 -17.33
C ASP A 52 17.96 56.62 -16.27
N LEU A 53 17.39 57.00 -15.11
CA LEU A 53 16.90 56.07 -14.09
C LEU A 53 15.54 55.47 -14.45
N TYR A 54 14.63 56.26 -15.01
CA TYR A 54 13.30 55.83 -15.44
C TYR A 54 13.36 54.81 -16.60
N GLU A 55 14.23 55.02 -17.59
CA GLU A 55 14.43 54.06 -18.68
C GLU A 55 14.98 52.71 -18.17
N LYS A 56 15.90 52.73 -17.20
CA LYS A 56 16.41 51.52 -16.53
C LYS A 56 15.31 50.81 -15.73
N PHE A 57 14.47 51.56 -15.01
CA PHE A 57 13.31 51.01 -14.29
C PHE A 57 12.27 50.40 -15.23
N LEU A 58 11.94 51.07 -16.35
CA LEU A 58 11.06 50.50 -17.39
C LEU A 58 11.67 49.26 -18.05
N CYS A 59 13.00 49.17 -18.17
CA CYS A 59 13.67 47.98 -18.68
C CYS A 59 13.45 46.78 -17.73
N HIS A 60 13.66 46.97 -16.43
CA HIS A 60 13.38 45.96 -15.40
C HIS A 60 11.89 45.57 -15.36
N CYS A 61 10.96 46.55 -15.35
CA CYS A 61 9.52 46.29 -15.47
C CYS A 61 9.16 45.42 -16.70
N LYS A 62 9.90 45.54 -17.81
CA LYS A 62 9.68 44.74 -19.01
C LYS A 62 10.38 43.37 -18.96
N SER A 63 11.55 43.25 -18.34
CA SER A 63 12.27 41.97 -18.22
C SER A 63 11.53 41.00 -17.30
N GLU A 64 11.22 41.41 -16.07
CA GLU A 64 10.54 40.53 -15.09
C GLU A 64 9.18 40.03 -15.62
N LEU A 65 8.41 40.93 -16.24
CA LEU A 65 7.09 40.62 -16.78
C LEU A 65 7.20 39.74 -18.04
N ALA A 66 8.26 39.86 -18.84
CA ALA A 66 8.52 38.95 -19.96
C ALA A 66 9.00 37.57 -19.51
N ASP A 67 9.91 37.50 -18.53
CA ASP A 67 10.45 36.24 -18.02
C ASP A 67 9.43 35.48 -17.17
N PHE A 68 8.59 36.16 -16.39
CA PHE A 68 7.45 35.52 -15.74
C PHE A 68 6.47 34.93 -16.76
N ASN A 69 6.14 35.64 -17.85
CA ASN A 69 5.24 35.10 -18.87
C ASN A 69 5.81 33.83 -19.55
N LYS A 70 7.14 33.74 -19.74
CA LYS A 70 7.79 32.50 -20.19
C LYS A 70 7.67 31.39 -19.15
N GLY A 71 7.92 31.70 -17.88
CA GLY A 71 7.78 30.77 -16.76
C GLY A 71 6.36 30.22 -16.65
N LYS A 72 5.36 31.11 -16.64
CA LYS A 72 3.93 30.77 -16.65
C LYS A 72 3.58 29.85 -17.82
N ALA A 73 3.96 30.19 -19.06
CA ALA A 73 3.69 29.35 -20.23
C ALA A 73 4.37 27.96 -20.11
N SER A 74 5.55 27.88 -19.50
CA SER A 74 6.22 26.61 -19.20
C SER A 74 5.48 25.80 -18.13
N PHE A 75 4.92 26.43 -17.09
CA PHE A 75 4.09 25.77 -16.08
C PHE A 75 2.76 25.28 -16.65
N GLU A 76 2.04 26.12 -17.42
CA GLU A 76 0.78 25.76 -18.09
C GLU A 76 0.98 24.61 -19.10
N ALA A 77 2.18 24.47 -19.70
CA ALA A 77 2.56 23.33 -20.54
C ALA A 77 3.07 22.08 -19.76
N ALA A 78 3.34 22.21 -18.46
CA ALA A 78 3.81 21.14 -17.58
C ALA A 78 2.68 20.49 -16.77
N VAL A 79 1.72 21.29 -16.27
CA VAL A 79 0.53 20.81 -15.54
C VAL A 79 -0.17 19.63 -16.22
N PRO A 80 -0.57 19.67 -17.51
CA PRO A 80 -1.28 18.54 -18.14
C PRO A 80 -0.42 17.28 -18.28
N LYS A 81 0.92 17.39 -18.23
CA LYS A 81 1.82 16.22 -18.17
C LYS A 81 1.81 15.62 -16.77
N LEU A 82 1.95 16.44 -15.73
CA LEU A 82 1.88 15.99 -14.34
C LEU A 82 0.51 15.35 -14.03
N GLU A 83 -0.59 15.92 -14.51
CA GLU A 83 -1.95 15.35 -14.37
C GLU A 83 -2.10 14.01 -15.10
N SER A 84 -1.57 13.89 -16.32
CA SER A 84 -1.50 12.62 -17.07
C SER A 84 -0.64 11.58 -16.36
N ASP A 85 0.51 11.96 -15.83
CA ASP A 85 1.43 11.07 -15.11
C ASP A 85 0.87 10.63 -13.76
N ILE A 86 0.14 11.50 -13.05
CA ILE A 86 -0.62 11.17 -11.84
C ILE A 86 -1.71 10.13 -12.18
N SER A 87 -2.55 10.40 -13.19
CA SER A 87 -3.61 9.48 -13.63
C SER A 87 -3.07 8.12 -14.07
N SER A 88 -1.97 8.10 -14.82
CA SER A 88 -1.25 6.87 -15.19
C SER A 88 -0.70 6.11 -13.98
N THR A 89 -0.17 6.83 -12.98
CA THR A 89 0.33 6.24 -11.73
C THR A 89 -0.82 5.64 -10.90
N GLU A 90 -1.97 6.31 -10.82
CA GLU A 90 -3.18 5.80 -10.14
C GLU A 90 -3.74 4.54 -10.82
N ALA A 91 -3.79 4.52 -12.15
CA ALA A 91 -4.19 3.34 -12.91
C ALA A 91 -3.26 2.15 -12.65
N GLN A 92 -1.93 2.36 -12.63
CA GLN A 92 -0.94 1.32 -12.32
C GLN A 92 -1.06 0.81 -10.88
N ILE A 93 -1.34 1.68 -9.90
CA ILE A 93 -1.58 1.26 -8.51
C ILE A 93 -2.84 0.39 -8.42
N SER A 94 -3.94 0.80 -9.08
CA SER A 94 -5.20 0.04 -9.12
C SER A 94 -5.01 -1.34 -9.75
N GLN A 95 -4.27 -1.42 -10.86
CA GLN A 95 -3.92 -2.69 -11.51
C GLN A 95 -3.07 -3.59 -10.59
N LEU A 96 -1.99 -3.05 -9.99
CA LEU A 96 -1.13 -3.83 -9.09
C LEU A 96 -1.87 -4.32 -7.85
N GLN A 97 -2.82 -3.54 -7.31
CA GLN A 97 -3.69 -4.01 -6.22
C GLN A 97 -4.51 -5.23 -6.63
N GLN A 98 -5.08 -5.25 -7.84
CA GLN A 98 -5.82 -6.41 -8.35
C GLN A 98 -4.90 -7.62 -8.57
N GLU A 99 -3.71 -7.41 -9.15
CA GLU A 99 -2.71 -8.47 -9.35
C GLU A 99 -2.20 -9.08 -8.03
N ILE A 100 -2.06 -8.28 -6.97
CA ILE A 100 -1.67 -8.75 -5.63
C ILE A 100 -2.77 -9.60 -4.99
N GLU A 101 -4.04 -9.18 -5.06
CA GLU A 101 -5.14 -9.99 -4.49
C GLU A 101 -5.34 -11.31 -5.25
N VAL A 102 -5.12 -11.34 -6.57
CA VAL A 102 -5.05 -12.60 -7.34
C VAL A 102 -3.89 -13.46 -6.88
N LYS A 103 -2.67 -12.89 -6.70
CA LYS A 103 -1.51 -13.66 -6.25
C LYS A 103 -1.64 -14.23 -4.83
N LYS A 104 -2.32 -13.53 -3.91
CA LYS A 104 -2.70 -14.08 -2.60
C LYS A 104 -3.65 -15.28 -2.73
N ALA A 105 -4.61 -15.22 -3.66
CA ALA A 105 -5.51 -16.33 -3.91
C ALA A 105 -4.76 -17.54 -4.50
N ASP A 106 -3.80 -17.32 -5.39
CA ASP A 106 -2.90 -18.37 -5.91
C ASP A 106 -2.09 -19.02 -4.77
N GLU A 107 -1.50 -18.22 -3.87
CA GLU A 107 -0.72 -18.70 -2.72
C GLU A 107 -1.55 -19.62 -1.80
N VAL A 108 -2.75 -19.16 -1.43
CA VAL A 108 -3.69 -19.93 -0.60
C VAL A 108 -4.13 -21.20 -1.32
N ALA A 109 -4.46 -21.14 -2.62
CA ALA A 109 -4.87 -22.32 -3.40
C ALA A 109 -3.74 -23.36 -3.51
N THR A 110 -2.50 -22.93 -3.70
CA THR A 110 -1.32 -23.82 -3.73
C THR A 110 -1.09 -24.48 -2.37
N LYS A 111 -1.18 -23.71 -1.28
CA LYS A 111 -1.08 -24.22 0.10
C LYS A 111 -2.19 -25.22 0.46
N ASP A 112 -3.42 -24.95 0.03
CA ASP A 112 -4.55 -25.88 0.14
C ASP A 112 -4.32 -27.16 -0.67
N SER A 113 -3.75 -27.04 -1.88
CA SER A 113 -3.42 -28.19 -2.73
C SER A 113 -2.36 -29.08 -2.09
N MET A 114 -1.31 -28.51 -1.50
CA MET A 114 -0.27 -29.24 -0.77
C MET A 114 -0.84 -29.99 0.44
N GLN A 115 -1.74 -29.34 1.21
CA GLN A 115 -2.41 -30.00 2.35
C GLN A 115 -3.32 -31.14 1.90
N ARG A 116 -4.07 -30.98 0.80
CA ARG A 116 -4.92 -32.04 0.24
C ARG A 116 -4.10 -33.24 -0.24
N ALA A 117 -3.02 -33.00 -0.98
CA ALA A 117 -2.11 -34.05 -1.42
C ALA A 117 -1.52 -34.81 -0.22
N THR A 118 -1.05 -34.08 0.80
CA THR A 118 -0.51 -34.69 2.04
C THR A 118 -1.56 -35.57 2.74
N VAL A 119 -2.79 -35.09 2.86
CA VAL A 119 -3.89 -35.83 3.52
C VAL A 119 -4.38 -37.03 2.71
N GLU A 120 -4.24 -37.04 1.37
CA GLU A 120 -4.53 -38.23 0.57
C GLU A 120 -3.40 -39.26 0.71
N ARG A 121 -2.15 -38.83 0.58
CA ARG A 121 -0.95 -39.66 0.77
C ARG A 121 -0.88 -40.30 2.17
N GLU A 122 -1.31 -39.58 3.21
CA GLU A 122 -1.49 -40.14 4.57
C GLU A 122 -2.46 -41.32 4.60
N LYS A 123 -3.58 -41.29 3.85
CA LYS A 123 -4.56 -42.39 3.79
C LYS A 123 -4.06 -43.55 2.94
N GLU A 124 -3.48 -43.26 1.78
CA GLU A 124 -2.94 -44.27 0.87
C GLU A 124 -1.83 -45.08 1.55
N HIS A 125 -0.98 -44.41 2.35
CA HIS A 125 0.01 -45.08 3.18
C HIS A 125 -0.61 -45.83 4.37
N GLU A 126 -1.68 -45.32 4.99
CA GLU A 126 -2.49 -46.03 6.00
C GLU A 126 -3.03 -47.37 5.42
N VAL A 127 -3.51 -47.37 4.17
CA VAL A 127 -3.97 -48.58 3.45
C VAL A 127 -2.81 -49.50 3.06
N TYR A 128 -1.75 -49.00 2.42
CA TYR A 128 -0.58 -49.82 2.04
C TYR A 128 0.04 -50.54 3.26
N VAL A 129 0.15 -49.85 4.40
CA VAL A 129 0.67 -50.46 5.64
C VAL A 129 -0.24 -51.58 6.15
N ASP A 130 -1.56 -51.39 6.13
CA ASP A 130 -2.52 -52.43 6.54
C ASP A 130 -2.49 -53.63 5.58
N ASP A 131 -2.59 -53.42 4.27
CA ASP A 131 -2.58 -54.48 3.23
C ASP A 131 -1.29 -55.31 3.28
N VAL A 132 -0.13 -54.65 3.32
CA VAL A 132 1.17 -55.32 3.44
C VAL A 132 1.33 -56.02 4.79
N SER A 133 0.62 -55.58 5.85
CA SER A 133 0.57 -56.32 7.11
C SER A 133 -0.30 -57.58 7.04
N GLU A 134 -1.43 -57.56 6.32
CA GLU A 134 -2.23 -58.77 6.05
C GLU A 134 -1.39 -59.78 5.26
N LEU A 135 -0.79 -59.35 4.14
CA LEU A 135 0.04 -60.22 3.28
C LEU A 135 1.21 -60.83 4.06
N LYS A 136 1.95 -60.04 4.85
CA LYS A 136 3.07 -60.54 5.67
C LYS A 136 2.61 -61.53 6.75
N ALA A 137 1.44 -61.32 7.36
CA ALA A 137 0.89 -62.24 8.34
C ALA A 137 0.35 -63.53 7.70
N ASP A 138 -0.23 -63.46 6.50
CA ASP A 138 -0.72 -64.62 5.73
C ASP A 138 0.45 -65.47 5.19
N ILE A 139 1.54 -64.85 4.72
CA ILE A 139 2.83 -65.50 4.43
C ILE A 139 3.38 -66.20 5.69
N GLY A 140 3.22 -65.60 6.86
CA GLY A 140 3.57 -66.18 8.16
C GLY A 140 2.82 -67.49 8.43
N VAL A 141 1.48 -67.46 8.35
CA VAL A 141 0.62 -68.65 8.54
C VAL A 141 0.96 -69.77 7.57
N ILE A 142 1.19 -69.46 6.28
CA ILE A 142 1.63 -70.48 5.31
C ILE A 142 3.01 -71.05 5.67
N SER A 143 3.94 -70.19 6.10
CA SER A 143 5.30 -70.60 6.48
C SER A 143 5.34 -71.49 7.72
N GLU A 144 4.39 -71.33 8.64
CA GLU A 144 4.19 -72.24 9.78
C GLU A 144 3.44 -73.53 9.38
N ALA A 145 2.51 -73.46 8.44
CA ALA A 145 1.75 -74.61 7.96
C ALA A 145 2.60 -75.62 7.18
N ILE A 146 3.49 -75.18 6.28
CA ILE A 146 4.35 -76.06 5.46
C ILE A 146 5.11 -77.11 6.30
N PRO A 147 5.91 -76.77 7.34
CA PRO A 147 6.61 -77.76 8.15
C PRO A 147 5.66 -78.60 9.03
N ALA A 148 4.47 -78.10 9.38
CA ALA A 148 3.43 -78.91 10.03
C ALA A 148 2.86 -79.99 9.09
N LEU A 149 2.71 -79.70 7.79
CA LEU A 149 2.35 -80.71 6.77
C LEU A 149 3.41 -81.81 6.66
N GLU A 150 4.70 -81.45 6.67
CA GLU A 150 5.81 -82.42 6.58
C GLU A 150 5.82 -83.37 7.78
N GLN A 151 5.65 -82.83 9.00
CA GLN A 151 5.57 -83.64 10.21
C GLN A 151 4.31 -84.52 10.22
N ALA A 152 3.15 -83.99 9.83
CA ALA A 152 1.91 -84.77 9.73
C ALA A 152 2.02 -85.89 8.68
N GLY A 153 2.61 -85.63 7.51
CA GLY A 153 2.83 -86.63 6.45
C GLY A 153 3.74 -87.77 6.90
N ALA A 154 4.82 -87.46 7.62
CA ALA A 154 5.67 -88.48 8.25
C ALA A 154 4.95 -89.27 9.35
N PHE A 155 4.13 -88.59 10.17
CA PHE A 155 3.40 -89.20 11.28
C PHE A 155 2.29 -90.17 10.82
N VAL A 156 1.61 -89.86 9.71
CA VAL A 156 0.62 -90.74 9.05
C VAL A 156 1.24 -92.09 8.67
N GLN A 157 2.48 -92.12 8.17
CA GLN A 157 3.19 -93.37 7.87
C GLN A 157 3.48 -94.22 9.12
N THR A 158 3.41 -93.63 10.32
CA THR A 158 3.57 -94.33 11.61
C THR A 158 2.25 -94.65 12.32
N GLY A 159 1.10 -94.38 11.70
CA GLY A 159 -0.20 -94.94 12.11
C GLY A 159 -0.84 -94.35 13.36
N SER A 160 -0.34 -93.23 13.89
CA SER A 160 -0.97 -92.53 15.02
C SER A 160 -1.87 -91.38 14.54
N GLN A 161 -3.09 -91.32 15.06
CA GLN A 161 -3.95 -90.13 14.91
C GLN A 161 -3.67 -89.18 16.08
N SER A 162 -3.00 -88.07 15.79
CA SER A 162 -2.95 -86.89 16.65
C SER A 162 -3.04 -85.66 15.76
N GLY A 163 -3.68 -84.60 16.25
CA GLY A 163 -4.06 -83.44 15.44
C GLY A 163 -2.88 -82.69 14.80
N LEU A 164 -3.18 -81.89 13.78
CA LEU A 164 -2.26 -81.23 12.84
C LEU A 164 -1.19 -80.27 13.44
N GLY A 165 -1.07 -80.16 14.76
CA GLY A 165 -0.19 -79.21 15.46
C GLY A 165 -0.63 -77.74 15.37
N LEU A 166 -1.31 -77.37 14.28
CA LEU A 166 -1.90 -76.07 14.02
C LEU A 166 -3.02 -75.74 15.03
N SER A 167 -3.00 -74.52 15.55
CA SER A 167 -4.11 -73.98 16.35
C SER A 167 -5.32 -73.67 15.46
N GLN A 168 -6.51 -73.66 16.07
CA GLN A 168 -7.76 -73.39 15.33
C GLN A 168 -7.72 -72.06 14.55
N LYS A 169 -7.08 -71.02 15.10
CA LYS A 169 -6.91 -69.72 14.42
C LYS A 169 -6.00 -69.79 13.20
N GLN A 170 -4.94 -70.62 13.23
CA GLN A 170 -4.09 -70.86 12.06
C GLN A 170 -4.87 -71.63 10.99
N VAL A 171 -5.73 -72.58 11.37
CA VAL A 171 -6.60 -73.32 10.43
C VAL A 171 -7.63 -72.41 9.77
N GLU A 172 -8.35 -71.59 10.55
CA GLU A 172 -9.33 -70.62 10.05
C GLU A 172 -8.67 -69.62 9.08
N ARG A 173 -7.50 -69.09 9.44
CA ARG A 173 -6.76 -68.13 8.60
C ARG A 173 -6.17 -68.78 7.35
N LEU A 174 -5.67 -70.02 7.43
CA LEU A 174 -5.21 -70.78 6.26
C LEU A 174 -6.37 -71.04 5.28
N GLN A 175 -7.58 -71.36 5.77
CA GLN A 175 -8.78 -71.48 4.93
C GLN A 175 -9.13 -70.16 4.23
N GLN A 176 -9.03 -69.03 4.94
CA GLN A 176 -9.28 -67.70 4.38
C GLN A 176 -8.27 -67.33 3.27
N VAL A 177 -6.97 -67.57 3.51
CA VAL A 177 -5.90 -67.36 2.51
C VAL A 177 -6.09 -68.22 1.27
N MET A 178 -6.53 -69.46 1.45
CA MET A 178 -6.75 -70.40 0.35
C MET A 178 -8.07 -70.19 -0.39
N SER A 179 -9.05 -69.54 0.23
CA SER A 179 -10.26 -69.08 -0.47
C SER A 179 -10.01 -67.81 -1.31
N LYS A 180 -9.17 -66.88 -0.81
CA LYS A 180 -8.64 -65.71 -1.55
C LYS A 180 -7.74 -66.11 -2.74
N SER A 181 -7.11 -67.29 -2.71
CA SER A 181 -6.12 -67.77 -3.69
C SER A 181 -6.58 -67.77 -5.15
N LYS A 182 -5.83 -67.12 -6.05
CA LYS A 182 -6.04 -67.17 -7.51
C LYS A 182 -5.38 -68.41 -8.15
N SER A 183 -4.34 -68.99 -7.53
CA SER A 183 -3.59 -70.15 -8.04
C SER A 183 -4.15 -71.50 -7.59
N ALA A 184 -4.97 -71.56 -6.52
CA ALA A 184 -5.59 -72.80 -6.05
C ALA A 184 -6.87 -73.19 -6.82
N THR A 185 -6.81 -74.31 -7.57
CA THR A 185 -7.98 -74.87 -8.25
C THR A 185 -9.00 -75.47 -7.26
N GLU A 186 -10.25 -75.63 -7.69
CA GLU A 186 -11.33 -76.17 -6.84
C GLU A 186 -11.02 -77.56 -6.28
N SER A 187 -10.39 -78.43 -7.06
CA SER A 187 -9.93 -79.75 -6.60
C SER A 187 -8.90 -79.65 -5.46
N GLN A 188 -8.02 -78.65 -5.50
CA GLN A 188 -6.96 -78.44 -4.49
C GLN A 188 -7.51 -77.75 -3.24
N ARG A 189 -8.47 -76.82 -3.40
CA ARG A 189 -9.28 -76.27 -2.31
C ARG A 189 -10.02 -77.38 -1.56
N GLN A 190 -10.66 -78.30 -2.28
CA GLN A 190 -11.38 -79.44 -1.72
C GLN A 190 -10.45 -80.50 -1.08
N SER A 191 -9.24 -80.69 -1.64
CA SER A 191 -8.18 -81.52 -1.05
C SER A 191 -7.66 -80.95 0.26
N MET A 192 -7.48 -79.62 0.36
CA MET A 192 -7.11 -79.00 1.63
C MET A 192 -8.26 -79.02 2.65
N ALA A 193 -9.51 -78.80 2.23
CA ALA A 193 -10.65 -78.89 3.14
C ALA A 193 -10.81 -80.29 3.76
N SER A 194 -10.55 -81.34 2.98
CA SER A 194 -10.54 -82.73 3.49
C SER A 194 -9.31 -83.06 4.33
N PHE A 195 -8.13 -82.49 4.03
CA PHE A 195 -6.95 -82.56 4.87
C PHE A 195 -7.14 -81.90 6.25
N LEU A 196 -7.70 -80.69 6.28
CA LEU A 196 -8.02 -79.96 7.53
C LEU A 196 -9.13 -80.67 8.34
N ALA A 197 -9.99 -81.44 7.68
CA ALA A 197 -10.93 -82.37 8.32
C ALA A 197 -10.28 -83.70 8.78
N GLY A 198 -8.94 -83.80 8.76
CA GLY A 198 -8.19 -84.93 9.31
C GLY A 198 -8.04 -86.15 8.40
N LYS A 199 -8.29 -86.02 7.09
CA LYS A 199 -8.08 -87.11 6.11
C LYS A 199 -6.70 -86.99 5.46
N SER A 200 -6.01 -88.11 5.31
CA SER A 200 -4.57 -88.14 4.96
C SER A 200 -4.26 -88.22 3.45
N GLU A 201 -5.19 -87.85 2.59
CA GLU A 201 -5.02 -87.90 1.13
C GLU A 201 -4.51 -86.54 0.61
N GLY A 202 -3.65 -86.54 -0.41
CA GLY A 202 -3.19 -85.31 -1.09
C GLY A 202 -2.10 -84.47 -0.40
N ILE A 203 -1.56 -84.86 0.76
CA ILE A 203 -0.65 -84.03 1.59
C ILE A 203 0.51 -83.38 0.78
N GLY A 204 1.15 -84.12 -0.13
CA GLY A 204 2.25 -83.59 -0.95
C GLY A 204 1.83 -82.55 -1.99
N GLU A 205 0.62 -82.66 -2.52
CA GLU A 205 0.05 -81.66 -3.45
C GLU A 205 -0.42 -80.41 -2.70
N VAL A 206 -1.00 -80.60 -1.51
CA VAL A 206 -1.35 -79.50 -0.58
C VAL A 206 -0.08 -78.74 -0.15
N LYS A 207 1.05 -79.42 0.08
CA LYS A 207 2.34 -78.77 0.34
C LYS A 207 2.80 -77.93 -0.86
N GLY A 208 2.85 -78.51 -2.06
CA GLY A 208 3.30 -77.79 -3.27
C GLY A 208 2.43 -76.56 -3.58
N MET A 209 1.12 -76.65 -3.32
CA MET A 209 0.20 -75.51 -3.40
C MET A 209 0.56 -74.39 -2.42
N LEU A 210 0.85 -74.73 -1.15
CA LEU A 210 1.27 -73.75 -0.15
C LEU A 210 2.63 -73.11 -0.48
N GLU A 211 3.57 -73.86 -1.06
CA GLU A 211 4.86 -73.31 -1.52
C GLU A 211 4.63 -72.32 -2.68
N VAL A 212 3.85 -72.68 -3.71
CA VAL A 212 3.51 -71.79 -4.82
C VAL A 212 2.78 -70.53 -4.34
N GLN A 213 1.79 -70.66 -3.46
CA GLN A 213 1.03 -69.50 -2.97
C GLN A 213 1.86 -68.61 -2.03
N LYS A 214 2.79 -69.19 -1.25
CA LYS A 214 3.77 -68.40 -0.49
C LYS A 214 4.65 -67.58 -1.44
N ASP A 215 5.17 -68.20 -2.50
CA ASP A 215 5.97 -67.50 -3.50
C ASP A 215 5.14 -66.44 -4.24
N ASP A 216 3.86 -66.67 -4.50
CA ASP A 216 2.95 -65.69 -5.11
C ASP A 216 2.71 -64.48 -4.19
N LEU A 217 2.36 -64.69 -2.91
CA LEU A 217 2.20 -63.60 -1.93
C LEU A 217 3.52 -62.84 -1.68
N GLN A 218 4.67 -63.53 -1.72
CA GLN A 218 5.99 -62.89 -1.64
C GLN A 218 6.30 -62.02 -2.86
N LYS A 219 5.79 -62.37 -4.05
CA LYS A 219 5.84 -61.49 -5.23
C LYS A 219 4.90 -60.30 -5.08
N GLU A 220 3.68 -60.52 -4.55
CA GLU A 220 2.66 -59.48 -4.32
C GLU A 220 3.23 -58.38 -3.41
N VAL A 221 3.77 -58.73 -2.23
CA VAL A 221 4.48 -57.78 -1.33
C VAL A 221 5.64 -57.06 -2.01
N VAL A 222 6.37 -57.71 -2.93
CA VAL A 222 7.49 -57.08 -3.67
C VAL A 222 7.01 -56.16 -4.80
N VAL A 223 5.80 -56.37 -5.33
CA VAL A 223 5.12 -55.45 -6.25
C VAL A 223 4.59 -54.25 -5.48
N ASP A 224 3.91 -54.46 -4.35
CA ASP A 224 3.37 -53.39 -3.50
C ASP A 224 4.50 -52.49 -2.96
N ASP A 225 5.59 -53.08 -2.47
CA ASP A 225 6.81 -52.36 -2.07
C ASP A 225 7.47 -51.59 -3.25
N GLN A 226 7.16 -51.91 -4.51
CA GLN A 226 7.61 -51.16 -5.69
C GLN A 226 6.59 -50.12 -6.14
N GLU A 227 5.29 -50.36 -5.98
CA GLU A 227 4.20 -49.42 -6.24
C GLU A 227 4.29 -48.25 -5.27
N GLU A 228 4.37 -48.52 -3.96
CA GLU A 228 4.55 -47.52 -2.89
C GLU A 228 5.75 -46.61 -3.15
N LYS A 229 6.87 -47.17 -3.64
CA LYS A 229 8.07 -46.37 -3.97
C LYS A 229 7.86 -45.46 -5.20
N LYS A 230 6.98 -45.81 -6.14
CA LYS A 230 6.62 -44.91 -7.25
C LYS A 230 5.75 -43.77 -6.72
N GLU A 231 4.70 -44.09 -5.96
CA GLU A 231 3.77 -43.08 -5.45
C GLU A 231 4.43 -42.13 -4.44
N LEU A 232 5.37 -42.61 -3.61
CA LEU A 232 6.22 -41.76 -2.78
C LEU A 232 7.11 -40.83 -3.63
N ASN A 233 7.78 -41.32 -4.67
CA ASN A 233 8.58 -40.48 -5.56
C ASN A 233 7.71 -39.43 -6.28
N ILE A 234 6.54 -39.83 -6.80
CA ILE A 234 5.57 -38.94 -7.46
C ILE A 234 5.05 -37.88 -6.48
N PHE A 235 4.80 -38.25 -5.23
CA PHE A 235 4.42 -37.31 -4.17
C PHE A 235 5.55 -36.34 -3.82
N GLU A 236 6.79 -36.80 -3.70
CA GLU A 236 7.96 -35.94 -3.47
C GLU A 236 8.18 -34.98 -4.66
N GLU A 237 8.11 -35.44 -5.90
CA GLU A 237 8.18 -34.60 -7.10
C GLU A 237 7.06 -33.54 -7.14
N LEU A 238 5.81 -33.94 -6.84
CA LEU A 238 4.66 -33.03 -6.74
C LEU A 238 4.86 -31.96 -5.65
N MET A 239 5.30 -32.37 -4.46
CA MET A 239 5.49 -31.48 -3.31
C MET A 239 6.68 -30.53 -3.50
N ASN A 240 7.75 -30.99 -4.14
CA ASN A 240 8.87 -30.12 -4.54
C ASN A 240 8.40 -29.07 -5.57
N ALA A 241 7.75 -29.49 -6.65
CA ALA A 241 7.22 -28.57 -7.67
C ALA A 241 6.20 -27.56 -7.08
N LYS A 242 5.35 -27.99 -6.14
CA LYS A 242 4.42 -27.10 -5.42
C LYS A 242 5.11 -26.17 -4.42
N THR A 243 6.29 -26.54 -3.92
CA THR A 243 7.12 -25.66 -3.08
C THR A 243 7.81 -24.60 -3.92
N GLU A 244 8.42 -24.97 -5.06
CA GLU A 244 8.99 -24.01 -6.03
C GLU A 244 7.93 -23.03 -6.57
N GLU A 245 6.72 -23.51 -6.88
CA GLU A 245 5.59 -22.68 -7.29
C GLU A 245 5.17 -21.70 -6.18
N LYS A 246 5.13 -22.16 -4.92
CA LYS A 246 4.82 -21.31 -3.76
C LYS A 246 5.89 -20.23 -3.54
N GLU A 247 7.17 -20.60 -3.56
CA GLU A 247 8.28 -19.65 -3.40
C GLU A 247 8.26 -18.59 -4.52
N THR A 248 8.03 -19.01 -5.77
CA THR A 248 7.85 -18.10 -6.92
C THR A 248 6.65 -17.15 -6.73
N ILE A 249 5.54 -17.63 -6.14
CA ILE A 249 4.39 -16.78 -5.82
C ILE A 249 4.73 -15.78 -4.71
N GLU A 250 5.42 -16.20 -3.65
CA GLU A 250 5.84 -15.33 -2.54
C GLU A 250 6.83 -14.24 -2.99
N GLU A 251 7.84 -14.59 -3.80
CA GLU A 251 8.77 -13.63 -4.39
C GLU A 251 8.06 -12.60 -5.29
N THR A 252 7.24 -13.07 -6.25
CA THR A 252 6.53 -12.17 -7.17
C THR A 252 5.42 -11.35 -6.48
N LEU A 253 4.94 -11.79 -5.33
CA LEU A 253 4.03 -11.03 -4.46
C LEU A 253 4.79 -9.94 -3.69
N ALA A 254 5.98 -10.24 -3.15
CA ALA A 254 6.84 -9.25 -2.51
C ALA A 254 7.26 -8.14 -3.49
N GLU A 255 7.76 -8.49 -4.67
CA GLU A 255 8.12 -7.51 -5.73
C GLU A 255 6.95 -6.58 -6.08
N LYS A 256 5.72 -7.13 -6.17
CA LYS A 256 4.52 -6.33 -6.47
C LYS A 256 4.14 -5.41 -5.32
N ILE A 257 4.28 -5.84 -4.06
CA ILE A 257 4.01 -5.01 -2.88
C ILE A 257 5.03 -3.86 -2.79
N ASP A 258 6.31 -4.13 -2.98
CA ASP A 258 7.37 -3.10 -2.98
C ASP A 258 7.17 -2.10 -4.12
N ARG A 259 6.86 -2.57 -5.33
CA ARG A 259 6.55 -1.71 -6.48
C ARG A 259 5.28 -0.88 -6.26
N LEU A 260 4.26 -1.43 -5.62
CA LEU A 260 3.06 -0.69 -5.21
C LEU A 260 3.40 0.37 -4.16
N GLY A 261 4.31 0.08 -3.21
CA GLY A 261 4.83 1.05 -2.25
C GLY A 261 5.51 2.22 -2.95
N ALA A 262 6.49 1.93 -3.82
CA ALA A 262 7.22 2.92 -4.59
C ALA A 262 6.31 3.79 -5.48
N LEU A 263 5.32 3.20 -6.15
CA LEU A 263 4.35 3.95 -6.95
C LEU A 263 3.42 4.83 -6.09
N LYS A 264 3.02 4.37 -4.89
CA LYS A 264 2.24 5.21 -3.95
C LYS A 264 3.05 6.39 -3.41
N VAL A 265 4.34 6.20 -3.13
CA VAL A 265 5.25 7.31 -2.78
C VAL A 265 5.35 8.30 -3.95
N SER A 266 5.66 7.82 -5.15
CA SER A 266 5.75 8.68 -6.35
C SER A 266 4.44 9.41 -6.70
N LEU A 267 3.28 8.80 -6.41
CA LEU A 267 1.98 9.47 -6.55
C LEU A 267 1.82 10.64 -5.57
N VAL A 268 2.28 10.49 -4.32
CA VAL A 268 2.26 11.55 -3.31
C VAL A 268 3.26 12.65 -3.65
N GLU A 269 4.47 12.30 -4.09
CA GLU A 269 5.50 13.23 -4.56
C GLU A 269 4.98 14.10 -5.71
N LYS A 270 4.49 13.51 -6.81
CA LYS A 270 3.94 14.24 -7.97
C LYS A 270 2.76 15.15 -7.58
N LYS A 271 1.91 14.72 -6.65
CA LYS A 271 0.80 15.54 -6.13
C LYS A 271 1.29 16.69 -5.24
N GLY A 272 2.39 16.50 -4.51
CA GLY A 272 3.11 17.55 -3.80
C GLY A 272 3.69 18.58 -4.77
N GLU A 273 4.48 18.14 -5.75
CA GLU A 273 5.09 18.98 -6.78
C GLU A 273 4.03 19.82 -7.53
N LEU A 274 2.93 19.21 -7.97
CA LEU A 274 1.83 19.90 -8.64
C LEU A 274 1.20 20.97 -7.74
N LYS A 275 0.95 20.66 -6.46
CA LYS A 275 0.37 21.58 -5.48
C LYS A 275 1.33 22.74 -5.18
N ASP A 276 2.62 22.48 -5.04
CA ASP A 276 3.60 23.51 -4.72
C ASP A 276 3.97 24.38 -5.91
N ALA A 277 3.93 23.84 -7.14
CA ALA A 277 3.97 24.63 -8.37
C ALA A 277 2.75 25.57 -8.48
N GLN A 278 1.53 25.09 -8.15
CA GLN A 278 0.34 25.94 -8.06
C GLN A 278 0.46 27.02 -6.97
N ASN A 279 0.99 26.66 -5.78
CA ASN A 279 1.24 27.61 -4.69
C ASN A 279 2.29 28.67 -5.04
N ALA A 280 3.32 28.32 -5.82
CA ALA A 280 4.32 29.26 -6.32
C ALA A 280 3.70 30.21 -7.34
N LEU A 281 3.05 29.67 -8.39
CA LEU A 281 2.42 30.45 -9.45
C LEU A 281 1.36 31.44 -8.93
N SER A 282 0.64 31.09 -7.86
CA SER A 282 -0.27 32.01 -7.18
C SER A 282 0.43 33.17 -6.46
N LYS A 283 1.59 32.93 -5.82
CA LYS A 283 2.37 33.98 -5.14
C LYS A 283 3.06 34.89 -6.15
N ASP A 284 3.55 34.32 -7.25
CA ASP A 284 4.22 35.07 -8.30
C ASP A 284 3.22 35.95 -9.07
N PHE A 285 1.96 35.50 -9.21
CA PHE A 285 0.87 36.34 -9.73
C PHE A 285 0.58 37.56 -8.83
N ASP A 286 0.53 37.36 -7.51
CA ASP A 286 0.41 38.45 -6.52
C ASP A 286 1.58 39.45 -6.58
N VAL A 287 2.80 38.97 -6.87
CA VAL A 287 3.99 39.80 -7.08
C VAL A 287 3.89 40.55 -8.41
N LEU A 288 3.47 39.88 -9.49
CA LEU A 288 3.29 40.51 -10.80
C LEU A 288 2.22 41.60 -10.78
N GLN A 289 1.09 41.40 -10.09
CA GLN A 289 0.07 42.46 -9.97
C GLN A 289 0.66 43.70 -9.30
N LYS A 290 1.33 43.55 -8.16
CA LYS A 290 1.99 44.65 -7.43
C LYS A 290 3.09 45.31 -8.26
N LEU A 291 3.85 44.53 -9.04
CA LEU A 291 4.86 45.06 -9.96
C LEU A 291 4.22 45.88 -11.07
N SER A 292 3.17 45.37 -11.73
CA SER A 292 2.45 46.07 -12.79
C SER A 292 1.82 47.38 -12.28
N GLU A 293 1.16 47.35 -11.12
CA GLU A 293 0.62 48.53 -10.45
C GLU A 293 1.73 49.55 -10.12
N THR A 294 2.89 49.09 -9.66
CA THR A 294 4.06 49.96 -9.36
C THR A 294 4.65 50.56 -10.64
N CYS A 295 4.79 49.77 -11.71
CA CYS A 295 5.30 50.22 -13.00
C CYS A 295 4.36 51.26 -13.64
N GLU A 296 3.04 51.05 -13.56
CA GLU A 296 2.04 52.05 -13.96
C GLU A 296 2.09 53.32 -13.10
N ALA A 297 2.18 53.18 -11.77
CA ALA A 297 2.25 54.33 -10.87
C ALA A 297 3.50 55.19 -11.14
N LYS A 298 4.66 54.55 -11.32
CA LYS A 298 5.92 55.25 -11.64
C LYS A 298 5.92 55.86 -13.04
N THR A 299 5.27 55.25 -14.02
CA THR A 299 5.01 55.84 -15.34
C THR A 299 4.15 57.12 -15.21
N LYS A 300 3.10 57.10 -14.39
CA LYS A 300 2.24 58.26 -14.13
C LYS A 300 2.96 59.37 -13.37
N GLU A 301 3.77 59.02 -12.36
CA GLU A 301 4.64 59.96 -11.65
C GLU A 301 5.66 60.62 -12.58
N TRP A 302 6.35 59.84 -13.42
CA TRP A 302 7.31 60.35 -14.40
C TRP A 302 6.67 61.38 -15.33
N ASN A 303 5.56 61.02 -16.00
CA ASN A 303 4.87 61.90 -16.95
C ASN A 303 4.43 63.24 -16.31
N VAL A 304 4.09 63.23 -15.02
CA VAL A 304 3.76 64.45 -14.27
C VAL A 304 5.02 65.28 -13.97
N ARG A 305 6.11 64.66 -13.52
CA ARG A 305 7.39 65.35 -13.25
C ARG A 305 8.01 65.92 -14.52
N GLU A 306 8.01 65.19 -15.62
CA GLU A 306 8.48 65.64 -16.93
C GLU A 306 7.70 66.88 -17.39
N LYS A 307 6.36 66.86 -17.26
CA LYS A 307 5.51 68.01 -17.58
C LYS A 307 5.77 69.21 -16.67
N SER A 308 5.86 69.01 -15.34
CA SER A 308 6.14 70.10 -14.40
C SER A 308 7.54 70.67 -14.58
N ARG A 309 8.56 69.85 -14.86
CA ARG A 309 9.92 70.29 -15.22
C ARG A 309 9.90 71.15 -16.49
N GLY A 310 9.12 70.78 -17.50
CA GLY A 310 8.91 71.59 -18.70
C GLY A 310 8.24 72.94 -18.39
N GLU A 311 7.23 72.95 -17.53
CA GLU A 311 6.54 74.17 -17.07
C GLU A 311 7.47 75.08 -16.24
N GLU A 312 8.32 74.51 -15.39
CA GLU A 312 9.35 75.23 -14.63
C GLU A 312 10.42 75.86 -15.53
N LEU A 313 10.95 75.12 -16.51
CA LEU A 313 11.92 75.64 -17.48
C LEU A 313 11.33 76.77 -18.33
N ILE A 314 10.06 76.67 -18.73
CA ILE A 314 9.33 77.75 -19.40
C ILE A 314 9.19 78.96 -18.47
N ALA A 315 8.75 78.77 -17.22
CA ALA A 315 8.56 79.85 -16.25
C ALA A 315 9.88 80.56 -15.89
N ILE A 316 10.99 79.83 -15.77
CA ILE A 316 12.33 80.37 -15.59
C ILE A 316 12.74 81.15 -16.84
N GLY A 317 12.55 80.59 -18.04
CA GLY A 317 12.83 81.24 -19.32
C GLY A 317 12.05 82.54 -19.53
N GLU A 318 10.77 82.58 -19.14
CA GLU A 318 9.93 83.78 -19.18
C GLU A 318 10.33 84.81 -18.11
N THR A 319 10.61 84.37 -16.89
CA THR A 319 11.12 85.25 -15.83
C THR A 319 12.47 85.87 -16.23
N VAL A 320 13.36 85.10 -16.87
CA VAL A 320 14.62 85.60 -17.43
C VAL A 320 14.39 86.59 -18.58
N LYS A 321 13.38 86.41 -19.44
CA LYS A 321 12.99 87.44 -20.44
C LYS A 321 12.48 88.72 -19.77
N ILE A 322 11.61 88.60 -18.77
CA ILE A 322 11.01 89.73 -18.03
C ILE A 322 12.07 90.52 -17.25
N LEU A 323 13.03 89.86 -16.61
CA LEU A 323 14.11 90.51 -15.85
C LEU A 323 15.20 91.15 -16.73
N ASN A 324 15.28 90.79 -18.02
CA ASN A 324 16.21 91.38 -18.98
C ASN A 324 15.54 92.36 -19.98
N SER A 325 14.24 92.66 -19.85
CA SER A 325 13.61 93.68 -20.69
C SER A 325 14.02 95.09 -20.23
N ASP A 326 14.28 95.98 -21.19
CA ASP A 326 14.87 97.30 -20.91
C ASP A 326 13.97 98.19 -20.05
N GLU A 327 12.64 98.07 -20.17
CA GLU A 327 11.68 98.80 -19.35
C GLU A 327 11.78 98.41 -17.86
N ASN A 328 11.87 97.12 -17.57
CA ASN A 328 11.95 96.60 -16.21
C ASN A 328 13.29 96.94 -15.55
N LEU A 329 14.40 96.87 -16.31
CA LEU A 329 15.72 97.34 -15.87
C LEU A 329 15.75 98.85 -15.53
N GLY A 330 14.82 99.63 -16.08
CA GLY A 330 14.55 101.03 -15.70
C GLY A 330 13.75 101.18 -14.40
N LEU A 331 12.74 100.34 -14.18
CA LEU A 331 11.87 100.38 -12.99
C LEU A 331 12.57 99.94 -11.70
N PHE A 332 13.30 98.83 -11.72
CA PHE A 332 13.93 98.27 -10.52
C PHE A 332 14.96 99.21 -9.85
N LYS A 333 15.53 100.16 -10.59
CA LYS A 333 16.44 101.19 -10.06
C LYS A 333 15.77 102.19 -9.09
N LYS A 334 14.46 102.07 -8.81
CA LYS A 334 13.69 103.05 -8.03
C LYS A 334 13.02 102.55 -6.71
N ALA A 335 13.10 101.26 -6.31
CA ALA A 335 11.93 100.64 -5.63
C ALA A 335 12.06 99.63 -4.44
N LEU A 336 13.10 99.53 -3.59
CA LEU A 336 13.25 98.41 -2.59
C LEU A 336 13.35 98.79 -1.08
N PRO A 337 12.40 98.36 -0.20
CA PRO A 337 12.65 97.55 1.05
C PRO A 337 11.57 96.43 1.39
N SER A 338 11.50 95.79 2.60
CA SER A 338 11.00 94.36 2.83
C SER A 338 9.96 94.01 4.00
N PRO A 339 9.26 92.80 4.06
CA PRO A 339 8.08 92.40 4.95
C PRO A 339 7.94 90.92 5.60
N SER A 340 6.78 90.45 6.20
CA SER A 340 6.52 89.10 6.94
C SER A 340 5.03 88.47 7.09
N LEU A 341 4.74 87.29 7.80
CA LEU A 341 3.64 86.20 7.55
C LEU A 341 2.99 85.28 8.76
N LEU A 342 1.82 84.48 8.68
CA LEU A 342 1.38 83.24 9.55
C LEU A 342 0.09 82.25 9.21
N GLN A 343 -0.40 81.25 10.09
CA GLN A 343 -1.29 79.96 9.91
C GLN A 343 -2.48 79.58 10.97
N LEU A 344 -3.25 78.42 11.28
CA LEU A 344 -3.49 76.89 11.02
C LEU A 344 -4.81 76.16 11.72
N GLY A 345 -5.23 74.82 11.55
CA GLY A 345 -6.34 73.96 12.28
C GLY A 345 -6.83 72.54 11.65
N GLY A 346 -7.71 71.49 12.04
CA GLY A 346 -8.54 70.82 13.18
C GLY A 346 -9.59 69.59 12.85
N ALA A 347 -10.02 68.55 13.70
CA ALA A 347 -11.01 67.35 13.41
C ALA A 347 -11.59 66.30 14.55
N SER A 348 -12.65 65.36 14.39
CA SER A 348 -12.98 63.99 15.14
C SER A 348 -14.47 63.26 15.23
N ARG A 349 -14.67 61.86 15.40
CA ARG A 349 -15.69 60.96 16.22
C ARG A 349 -16.48 59.60 15.73
N ARG A 350 -17.27 58.86 16.61
CA ARG A 350 -17.79 57.39 16.58
C ARG A 350 -19.27 57.05 17.05
N LYS A 351 -19.80 55.81 16.81
CA LYS A 351 -20.96 55.03 17.45
C LYS A 351 -20.86 53.48 17.11
N ALA A 352 -21.63 52.42 17.52
CA ALA A 352 -22.69 52.04 18.54
C ALA A 352 -22.88 50.45 18.63
N LEU A 353 -23.78 49.86 19.47
CA LEU A 353 -24.00 48.38 19.70
C LEU A 353 -25.43 48.01 20.26
N ARG A 354 -26.24 47.05 19.72
CA ARG A 354 -27.58 46.67 20.34
C ARG A 354 -28.42 45.41 19.89
N VAL A 355 -27.93 44.32 19.28
CA VAL A 355 -28.84 43.22 18.80
C VAL A 355 -28.44 41.81 19.27
N LEU A 356 -29.00 41.32 20.40
CA LEU A 356 -28.72 39.97 20.91
C LEU A 356 -29.72 39.44 21.99
N LYS A 357 -31.04 39.37 21.72
CA LYS A 357 -32.01 38.74 22.67
C LYS A 357 -33.36 38.31 22.05
N SER A 358 -33.41 37.22 21.27
CA SER A 358 -34.71 36.75 20.71
C SER A 358 -34.85 35.28 20.28
N TYR A 359 -33.81 34.43 20.25
CA TYR A 359 -33.90 33.12 19.57
C TYR A 359 -33.30 31.92 20.33
N ALA A 360 -33.94 31.50 21.43
CA ALA A 360 -33.57 30.30 22.20
C ALA A 360 -34.78 29.72 22.98
N ALA A 361 -35.78 29.14 22.30
CA ALA A 361 -37.02 28.65 22.94
C ALA A 361 -37.87 27.60 22.14
N SER A 362 -37.30 26.62 21.42
CA SER A 362 -38.08 25.58 20.69
C SER A 362 -37.34 24.23 20.47
N MET A 363 -38.08 23.12 20.24
CA MET A 363 -37.67 21.68 20.39
C MET A 363 -37.92 20.85 19.09
N GLY A 364 -37.59 19.56 18.90
CA GLY A 364 -37.09 18.44 19.76
C GLY A 364 -38.19 17.42 20.13
N SER A 365 -37.99 16.09 20.30
CA SER A 365 -36.86 15.14 20.10
C SER A 365 -37.31 13.64 20.26
N LYS A 366 -36.94 12.68 19.35
CA LYS A 366 -36.98 11.16 19.47
C LYS A 366 -38.39 10.46 19.40
N VAL A 367 -38.66 9.14 19.15
CA VAL A 367 -37.92 7.86 18.78
C VAL A 367 -38.86 6.77 18.11
N VAL A 368 -38.41 5.51 17.87
CA VAL A 368 -39.02 4.34 17.12
C VAL A 368 -39.07 3.04 18.01
N GLY A 369 -39.79 1.91 17.84
CA GLY A 369 -40.81 1.35 16.89
C GLY A 369 -40.81 -0.23 16.84
N ASN A 370 -41.35 -0.88 15.77
CA ASN A 370 -41.11 -2.28 15.26
C ASN A 370 -42.01 -3.53 15.65
N ARG A 371 -42.39 -4.38 14.65
CA ARG A 371 -42.50 -5.89 14.50
C ARG A 371 -43.19 -6.83 15.59
N THR A 372 -43.60 -8.13 15.40
CA THR A 372 -43.89 -9.12 14.29
C THR A 372 -44.60 -10.42 14.81
N GLY A 373 -45.25 -11.23 13.93
CA GLY A 373 -45.66 -12.66 14.14
C GLY A 373 -46.69 -13.17 13.08
N VAL A 374 -47.00 -14.47 12.84
CA VAL A 374 -46.39 -15.78 13.25
C VAL A 374 -46.16 -16.69 11.99
N ASP A 375 -46.68 -17.90 11.65
CA ASP A 375 -47.58 -18.97 12.20
C ASP A 375 -47.37 -20.32 11.41
N LEU A 376 -47.96 -21.49 11.79
CA LEU A 376 -47.75 -22.83 11.14
C LEU A 376 -48.82 -23.92 11.47
N VAL A 377 -49.78 -24.24 10.57
CA VAL A 377 -50.71 -25.39 10.72
C VAL A 377 -51.16 -26.04 9.39
N MET A 378 -50.58 -27.20 9.02
CA MET A 378 -51.26 -28.36 8.37
C MET A 378 -50.25 -29.46 7.97
N LEU A 379 -49.97 -30.39 8.90
CA LEU A 379 -49.23 -31.64 8.63
C LEU A 379 -50.00 -32.82 9.24
N ALA A 380 -50.91 -33.42 8.47
CA ALA A 380 -51.81 -34.48 8.95
C ALA A 380 -52.23 -35.46 7.83
N LEU A 381 -51.26 -36.12 7.19
CA LEU A 381 -51.51 -37.32 6.37
C LEU A 381 -51.80 -38.53 7.28
N SER A 382 -52.73 -39.40 6.89
CA SER A 382 -52.66 -40.84 7.17
C SER A 382 -53.71 -41.63 6.35
N ASN A 383 -53.46 -42.92 6.11
CA ASN A 383 -54.23 -43.81 5.25
C ASN A 383 -54.23 -45.26 5.80
N LYS A 384 -55.06 -46.17 5.26
CA LYS A 384 -55.13 -47.63 5.61
C LYS A 384 -55.46 -48.46 4.35
N GLY A 385 -55.10 -49.73 4.17
CA GLY A 385 -54.28 -50.69 4.94
C GLY A 385 -54.70 -52.16 4.65
N ILE A 386 -53.87 -53.18 5.01
CA ILE A 386 -54.19 -54.65 5.05
C ILE A 386 -54.29 -55.29 3.61
N ASP A 387 -53.88 -56.53 3.24
CA ASP A 387 -53.74 -57.86 3.91
C ASP A 387 -52.55 -58.72 3.37
N PHE A 388 -52.26 -59.89 3.98
CA PHE A 388 -50.93 -60.55 3.98
C PHE A 388 -50.90 -62.07 3.67
N SER A 389 -51.45 -62.55 2.53
CA SER A 389 -51.37 -64.00 2.15
C SER A 389 -50.16 -64.36 1.25
N SER A 390 -49.85 -63.54 0.23
CA SER A 390 -48.57 -63.60 -0.52
C SER A 390 -47.35 -63.42 0.40
N VAL A 391 -47.60 -62.97 1.63
CA VAL A 391 -46.59 -62.66 2.63
C VAL A 391 -46.11 -63.90 3.37
N MET A 392 -46.82 -65.03 3.38
CA MET A 392 -46.28 -66.25 4.02
C MET A 392 -45.12 -66.85 3.20
N SER A 393 -45.23 -66.90 1.88
CA SER A 393 -44.10 -67.27 1.01
C SER A 393 -43.04 -66.18 0.92
N MET A 394 -43.40 -64.90 1.09
CA MET A 394 -42.39 -63.85 1.33
C MET A 394 -41.76 -63.96 2.73
N ILE A 395 -42.39 -64.53 3.75
CA ILE A 395 -41.81 -64.73 5.10
C ILE A 395 -40.74 -65.85 5.06
N ASP A 396 -40.97 -66.94 4.34
CA ASP A 396 -39.94 -67.98 4.17
C ASP A 396 -38.76 -67.45 3.35
N ASN A 397 -39.02 -66.70 2.27
CA ASN A 397 -37.95 -66.04 1.53
C ASN A 397 -37.30 -64.90 2.33
N MET A 398 -38.07 -64.15 3.14
CA MET A 398 -37.55 -63.09 4.02
C MET A 398 -36.83 -63.63 5.23
N THR A 399 -37.04 -64.86 5.70
CA THR A 399 -36.22 -65.40 6.80
C THR A 399 -34.83 -65.78 6.29
N VAL A 400 -34.73 -66.38 5.09
CA VAL A 400 -33.44 -66.56 4.40
C VAL A 400 -32.82 -65.19 4.03
N LEU A 401 -33.62 -64.26 3.51
CA LEU A 401 -33.14 -62.90 3.22
C LEU A 401 -32.69 -62.19 4.49
N MET A 402 -33.40 -62.32 5.62
CA MET A 402 -33.06 -61.71 6.90
C MET A 402 -31.83 -62.34 7.55
N GLU A 403 -31.55 -63.64 7.39
CA GLU A 403 -30.25 -64.19 7.81
C GLU A 403 -29.09 -63.62 6.98
N GLN A 404 -29.31 -63.40 5.67
CA GLN A 404 -28.33 -62.78 4.79
C GLN A 404 -28.19 -61.27 5.05
N GLU A 405 -29.30 -60.57 5.29
CA GLU A 405 -29.36 -59.16 5.66
C GLU A 405 -28.81 -58.94 7.06
N GLN A 406 -29.01 -59.83 8.04
CA GLN A 406 -28.37 -59.73 9.35
C GLN A 406 -26.85 -59.81 9.24
N LYS A 407 -26.30 -60.69 8.41
CA LYS A 407 -24.84 -60.73 8.14
C LYS A 407 -24.38 -59.44 7.46
N ASN A 408 -25.05 -59.04 6.39
CA ASN A 408 -24.74 -57.80 5.67
C ASN A 408 -24.87 -56.55 6.56
N ASP A 409 -25.81 -56.53 7.51
CA ASP A 409 -26.05 -55.40 8.42
C ASP A 409 -25.14 -55.45 9.64
N ASP A 410 -24.73 -56.62 10.16
CA ASP A 410 -23.68 -56.70 11.17
C ASP A 410 -22.31 -56.30 10.58
N GLU A 411 -22.00 -56.72 9.35
CA GLU A 411 -20.81 -56.25 8.61
C GLU A 411 -20.87 -54.74 8.33
N LYS A 412 -22.00 -54.22 7.83
CA LYS A 412 -22.20 -52.77 7.66
C LYS A 412 -22.20 -52.02 8.99
N LYS A 413 -22.66 -52.61 10.08
CA LYS A 413 -22.69 -52.00 11.42
C LYS A 413 -21.27 -51.87 11.94
N ASP A 414 -20.44 -52.89 11.80
CA ASP A 414 -19.03 -52.81 12.20
C ASP A 414 -18.19 -51.92 11.27
N TYR A 415 -18.47 -51.93 9.95
CA TYR A 415 -17.94 -50.92 9.02
C TYR A 415 -18.35 -49.49 9.43
N CYS A 416 -19.65 -49.24 9.67
CA CYS A 416 -20.15 -47.95 10.12
C CYS A 416 -19.62 -47.55 11.50
N ASN A 417 -19.35 -48.51 12.40
CA ASN A 417 -18.76 -48.26 13.71
C ASN A 417 -17.29 -47.85 13.58
N LYS A 418 -16.48 -48.58 12.79
CA LYS A 418 -15.09 -48.23 12.47
C LYS A 418 -15.01 -46.84 11.82
N GLN A 419 -15.73 -46.65 10.71
CA GLN A 419 -15.78 -45.37 9.99
C GLN A 419 -16.34 -44.22 10.85
N SER A 420 -17.32 -44.48 11.73
CA SER A 420 -17.77 -43.47 12.70
C SER A 420 -16.71 -43.14 13.74
N PHE A 421 -15.88 -44.10 14.15
CA PHE A 421 -14.82 -43.90 15.15
C PHE A 421 -13.62 -43.14 14.54
N GLU A 422 -13.18 -43.53 13.35
CA GLU A 422 -12.18 -42.83 12.55
C GLU A 422 -12.65 -41.40 12.21
N THR A 423 -13.88 -41.24 11.70
CA THR A 423 -14.47 -39.92 11.44
C THR A 423 -14.53 -39.08 12.72
N LYS A 424 -14.87 -39.66 13.88
CA LYS A 424 -14.84 -38.94 15.17
C LYS A 424 -13.41 -38.58 15.60
N ARG A 425 -12.39 -39.41 15.34
CA ARG A 425 -10.98 -39.08 15.59
C ARG A 425 -10.49 -37.97 14.65
N LYS A 426 -10.64 -38.15 13.34
CA LYS A 426 -10.24 -37.17 12.30
C LYS A 426 -11.00 -35.84 12.50
N THR A 427 -12.30 -35.86 12.84
CA THR A 427 -13.07 -34.65 13.24
C THR A 427 -12.56 -33.98 14.52
N LYS A 428 -12.16 -34.73 15.57
CA LYS A 428 -11.59 -34.14 16.79
C LYS A 428 -10.22 -33.50 16.53
N ALA A 429 -9.35 -34.19 15.78
CA ALA A 429 -8.04 -33.66 15.39
C ALA A 429 -8.18 -32.37 14.55
N LEU A 430 -9.10 -32.36 13.58
CA LEU A 430 -9.42 -31.15 12.80
C LEU A 430 -10.01 -30.04 13.68
N ARG A 431 -10.89 -30.34 14.65
CA ARG A 431 -11.38 -29.34 15.61
C ARG A 431 -10.26 -28.70 16.42
N HIS A 432 -9.28 -29.48 16.89
CA HIS A 432 -8.15 -28.93 17.64
C HIS A 432 -7.19 -28.14 16.74
N LYS A 433 -6.96 -28.55 15.49
CA LYS A 433 -6.24 -27.74 14.49
C LYS A 433 -6.98 -26.41 14.25
N ILE A 434 -8.28 -26.44 13.98
CA ILE A 434 -9.12 -25.24 13.81
C ILE A 434 -9.01 -24.32 15.04
N GLN A 435 -9.19 -24.83 16.27
CA GLN A 435 -9.04 -24.01 17.49
C GLN A 435 -7.64 -23.39 17.64
N SER A 436 -6.56 -24.10 17.26
CA SER A 436 -5.21 -23.51 17.27
C SER A 436 -5.02 -22.42 16.22
N LEU A 437 -5.69 -22.53 15.06
CA LEU A 437 -5.67 -21.51 14.00
C LEU A 437 -6.56 -20.31 14.36
N GLU A 438 -7.73 -20.53 14.95
CA GLU A 438 -8.59 -19.46 15.49
C GLU A 438 -7.85 -18.62 16.54
N GLN A 439 -7.11 -19.25 17.45
CA GLN A 439 -6.27 -18.54 18.43
C GLN A 439 -5.08 -17.81 17.78
N ALA A 440 -4.45 -18.40 16.76
CA ALA A 440 -3.38 -17.73 16.02
C ALA A 440 -3.88 -16.50 15.24
N VAL A 441 -5.08 -16.58 14.66
CA VAL A 441 -5.75 -15.44 14.00
C VAL A 441 -6.06 -14.34 15.00
N ILE A 442 -6.64 -14.65 16.16
CA ILE A 442 -6.92 -13.65 17.20
C ILE A 442 -5.63 -12.91 17.64
N LEU A 443 -4.53 -13.64 17.85
CA LEU A 443 -3.24 -13.03 18.19
C LEU A 443 -2.67 -12.14 17.07
N GLN A 444 -2.94 -12.48 15.80
CA GLN A 444 -2.57 -11.62 14.67
C GLN A 444 -3.49 -10.41 14.52
N GLU A 445 -4.79 -10.53 14.78
CA GLU A 445 -5.74 -9.40 14.81
C GLU A 445 -5.38 -8.42 15.94
N GLU A 446 -5.02 -8.91 17.13
CA GLU A 446 -4.52 -8.07 18.23
C GLU A 446 -3.22 -7.34 17.86
N ALA A 447 -2.28 -8.02 17.18
CA ALA A 447 -1.04 -7.41 16.69
C ALA A 447 -1.27 -6.36 15.58
N ILE A 448 -2.25 -6.59 14.69
CA ILE A 448 -2.67 -5.62 13.68
C ILE A 448 -3.29 -4.38 14.35
N VAL A 449 -4.15 -4.55 15.36
CA VAL A 449 -4.71 -3.41 16.11
C VAL A 449 -3.63 -2.64 16.88
N ALA A 450 -2.64 -3.33 17.46
CA ALA A 450 -1.50 -2.68 18.13
C ALA A 450 -0.67 -1.83 17.15
N THR A 451 -0.22 -2.42 16.05
CA THR A 451 0.56 -1.70 15.01
C THR A 451 -0.24 -0.58 14.34
N GLN A 452 -1.55 -0.73 14.15
CA GLN A 452 -2.45 0.34 13.70
C GLN A 452 -2.45 1.53 14.68
N SER A 453 -2.46 1.27 15.99
CA SER A 453 -2.37 2.30 17.03
C SER A 453 -1.01 3.00 17.05
N GLU A 454 0.08 2.26 16.88
CA GLU A 454 1.44 2.82 16.78
C GLU A 454 1.58 3.72 15.54
N ILE A 455 1.03 3.31 14.39
CA ILE A 455 0.98 4.12 13.17
C ILE A 455 0.20 5.42 13.40
N GLU A 456 -0.95 5.35 14.09
CA GLU A 456 -1.73 6.55 14.44
C GLU A 456 -1.00 7.50 15.39
N GLU A 457 -0.21 6.99 16.34
CA GLU A 457 0.59 7.80 17.25
C GLU A 457 1.80 8.44 16.54
N LEU A 458 2.48 7.68 15.66
CA LEU A 458 3.54 8.20 14.80
C LEU A 458 3.02 9.28 13.84
N GLN A 459 1.83 9.13 13.25
CA GLN A 459 1.22 10.17 12.40
C GLN A 459 0.93 11.46 13.17
N LYS A 460 0.46 11.37 14.43
CA LYS A 460 0.26 12.52 15.31
C LYS A 460 1.60 13.19 15.65
N GLY A 461 2.63 12.39 15.94
CA GLY A 461 4.00 12.88 16.19
C GLY A 461 4.61 13.62 14.99
N VAL A 462 4.43 13.12 13.76
CA VAL A 462 4.86 13.81 12.53
C VAL A 462 4.12 15.14 12.36
N ALA A 463 2.79 15.16 12.52
CA ALA A 463 2.01 16.39 12.39
C ALA A 463 2.37 17.47 13.44
N GLU A 464 2.72 17.06 14.67
CA GLU A 464 3.21 17.99 15.70
C GLU A 464 4.65 18.45 15.45
N LEU A 465 5.51 17.57 14.89
CA LEU A 465 6.86 17.93 14.45
C LEU A 465 6.82 18.95 13.30
N ASP A 466 6.00 18.73 12.27
CA ASP A 466 5.80 19.66 11.15
C ASP A 466 5.33 21.04 11.65
N LYS A 467 4.39 21.06 12.61
CA LYS A 467 3.92 22.30 13.26
C LYS A 467 5.04 23.00 14.03
N SER A 468 5.85 22.26 14.78
CA SER A 468 7.00 22.80 15.51
C SER A 468 8.07 23.38 14.56
N VAL A 469 8.35 22.69 13.44
CA VAL A 469 9.26 23.17 12.39
C VAL A 469 8.70 24.43 11.71
N ALA A 470 7.39 24.50 11.44
CA ALA A 470 6.75 25.69 10.90
C ALA A 470 6.84 26.90 11.85
N GLU A 471 6.52 26.71 13.13
CA GLU A 471 6.61 27.75 14.17
C GLU A 471 8.06 28.24 14.37
N SER A 472 9.03 27.32 14.40
CA SER A 472 10.46 27.66 14.46
C SER A 472 10.94 28.43 13.21
N THR A 473 10.41 28.07 12.03
CA THR A 473 10.71 28.76 10.77
C THR A 473 10.09 30.16 10.70
N GLU A 474 8.91 30.36 11.28
CA GLU A 474 8.30 31.70 11.40
C GLU A 474 9.05 32.57 12.42
N MET A 475 9.46 31.98 13.56
CA MET A 475 10.28 32.65 14.57
C MET A 475 11.59 33.17 13.97
N ARG A 476 12.34 32.32 13.25
CA ARG A 476 13.58 32.71 12.57
C ARG A 476 13.40 33.79 11.51
N LYS A 477 12.23 33.86 10.84
CA LYS A 477 11.94 34.95 9.90
C LYS A 477 11.80 36.29 10.62
N LYS A 478 11.09 36.31 11.77
CA LYS A 478 10.94 37.52 12.60
C LYS A 478 12.28 37.96 13.19
N GLU A 479 13.06 37.03 13.75
CA GLU A 479 14.42 37.30 14.23
C GLU A 479 15.32 37.87 13.12
N HIS A 480 15.21 37.34 11.89
CA HIS A 480 15.98 37.83 10.76
C HIS A 480 15.54 39.23 10.30
N GLU A 481 14.25 39.53 10.27
CA GLU A 481 13.74 40.87 10.00
C GLU A 481 14.17 41.89 11.07
N GLU A 482 14.13 41.53 12.35
CA GLU A 482 14.60 42.39 13.44
C GLU A 482 16.11 42.60 13.38
N PHE A 483 16.89 41.54 13.09
CA PHE A 483 18.32 41.65 12.87
C PHE A 483 18.66 42.57 11.68
N GLN A 484 17.93 42.49 10.57
CA GLN A 484 18.12 43.42 9.44
C GLN A 484 17.83 44.87 9.85
N LYS A 485 16.73 45.13 10.57
CA LYS A 485 16.37 46.48 11.06
C LYS A 485 17.44 47.04 12.00
N VAL A 486 17.87 46.27 13.00
CA VAL A 486 18.93 46.66 13.93
C VAL A 486 20.27 46.87 13.21
N SER A 487 20.61 46.06 12.21
CA SER A 487 21.82 46.27 11.39
C SER A 487 21.75 47.52 10.51
N GLN A 488 20.56 47.91 10.04
CA GLN A 488 20.34 49.17 9.32
C GLN A 488 20.47 50.37 10.28
N GLU A 489 19.85 50.31 11.46
CA GLU A 489 19.97 51.36 12.49
C GLU A 489 21.41 51.55 12.99
N GLN A 490 22.15 50.46 13.21
CA GLN A 490 23.58 50.50 13.60
C GLN A 490 24.50 50.99 12.47
N SER A 491 24.14 50.80 11.20
CA SER A 491 24.90 51.36 10.08
C SER A 491 24.57 52.83 9.80
N ALA A 492 23.38 53.29 10.19
CA ALA A 492 22.97 54.70 10.15
C ALA A 492 23.44 55.54 11.36
N THR A 493 24.12 54.94 12.34
CA THR A 493 24.71 55.61 13.51
C THR A 493 26.25 55.67 13.48
N LYS A 494 26.85 55.51 12.29
CA LYS A 494 28.29 55.71 12.01
C LYS A 494 28.50 56.77 10.94
#